data_AF-A0A4R1UKU7-F1
#
_entry.id   AF-A0A4R1UKU7-F1
#
_cell.length_a   1.000
_cell.length_b   1.000
_cell.length_c   1.000
_cell.angle_alpha   90.00
_cell.angle_beta   90.00
_cell.angle_gamma   90.00
#
_symmetry.space_group_name_H-M   'P 1'
#
loop_
_entity.id
_entity.type
_entity.pdbx_description
1 polymer ?
#
loop_
_entity_poly.entity_id
_entity_poly.type
_entity_poly.pdbx_seq_one_letter_code
_entity_poly.pdbx_strand_id
1 'polypeptide(L)'
;MRADRLFFLVPSLLLISAAAQGQPATPHPAQVQHPPAPPPVGEIIIYRDRNFSGPAVSITQDKPNLGLKWTVGSARVRGGTWELCERPNHQGACLTLSADNGNLGQRRVQSVVGTRANAWRELGGADITRTGSSRTVIRARGYPRLWAVRLCAGQTPVRFSGARAFFTNGRYEALKVPPQLAGNACTGALAFAARRNLSYVEVTASTANVTARAHIRLEGR
;
A
#
# COMPACT_ATOMS: atom_id res chain seq x y z
N MET A 1 39.66 -1.48 78.30
CA MET A 1 39.80 -2.95 78.35
C MET A 1 38.61 -3.53 79.09
N ARG A 2 38.11 -4.69 78.61
CA ARG A 2 36.95 -5.49 79.06
C ARG A 2 35.60 -4.96 78.56
N ALA A 3 35.06 -5.45 77.42
CA ALA A 3 34.76 -6.83 77.00
C ALA A 3 33.78 -7.51 77.97
N ASP A 4 32.77 -8.25 77.56
CA ASP A 4 32.07 -8.46 76.29
C ASP A 4 30.79 -9.19 76.73
N ARG A 5 29.62 -8.77 76.24
CA ARG A 5 28.33 -9.34 76.63
C ARG A 5 28.00 -10.51 75.70
N LEU A 6 27.84 -11.71 76.25
CA LEU A 6 27.14 -12.82 75.60
C LEU A 6 25.89 -13.17 76.40
N PHE A 7 24.71 -12.88 75.84
CA PHE A 7 23.44 -13.43 76.31
C PHE A 7 22.52 -13.73 75.11
N PHE A 8 22.39 -15.02 74.85
CA PHE A 8 21.18 -15.79 74.56
C PHE A 8 19.92 -15.12 73.95
N LEU A 9 19.50 -15.72 72.83
CA LEU A 9 18.17 -16.29 72.51
C LEU A 9 16.95 -15.40 72.18
N VAL A 10 16.23 -15.95 71.19
CA VAL A 10 14.82 -15.79 70.75
C VAL A 10 14.45 -14.54 69.93
N PRO A 11 13.98 -14.71 68.68
CA PRO A 11 13.02 -13.78 68.10
C PRO A 11 11.60 -14.28 68.33
N SER A 12 10.89 -13.61 69.23
CA SER A 12 9.43 -13.68 69.39
C SER A 12 8.72 -12.89 68.29
N LEU A 13 7.59 -13.43 67.83
CA LEU A 13 6.65 -12.78 66.92
C LEU A 13 6.15 -11.43 67.47
N LEU A 14 6.09 -10.41 66.60
CA LEU A 14 5.15 -9.30 66.74
C LEU A 14 4.51 -8.99 65.38
N LEU A 15 3.20 -9.25 65.32
CA LEU A 15 2.28 -8.83 64.27
C LEU A 15 2.14 -7.30 64.32
N ILE A 16 2.40 -6.63 63.19
CA ILE A 16 2.07 -5.21 63.03
C ILE A 16 1.07 -5.10 61.88
N SER A 17 -0.19 -4.83 62.22
CA SER A 17 -1.25 -4.47 61.29
C SER A 17 -0.94 -3.11 60.66
N ALA A 18 -0.70 -3.07 59.36
CA ALA A 18 -0.56 -1.83 58.61
C ALA A 18 -1.93 -1.40 58.07
N ALA A 19 -2.45 -0.27 58.58
CA ALA A 19 -3.63 0.39 58.03
C ALA A 19 -3.30 0.99 56.66
N ALA A 20 -4.01 0.52 55.63
CA ALA A 20 -3.90 1.02 54.26
C ALA A 20 -4.54 2.41 54.16
N GLN A 21 -3.72 3.45 53.99
CA GLN A 21 -4.19 4.79 53.63
C GLN A 21 -4.45 4.81 52.12
N GLY A 22 -5.72 4.88 51.71
CA GLY A 22 -6.10 5.04 50.31
C GLY A 22 -5.74 6.43 49.79
N GLN A 23 -4.86 6.49 48.79
CA GLN A 23 -4.59 7.74 48.07
C GLN A 23 -5.71 8.01 47.05
N PRO A 24 -6.21 9.25 46.92
CA PRO A 24 -7.16 9.59 45.86
C PRO A 24 -6.44 9.53 44.50
N ALA A 25 -6.91 8.64 43.63
CA ALA A 25 -6.41 8.52 42.27
C ALA A 25 -6.72 9.80 41.49
N THR A 26 -5.68 10.55 41.10
CA THR A 26 -5.84 11.61 40.11
C THR A 26 -6.23 10.98 38.77
N PRO A 27 -7.26 11.49 38.07
CA PRO A 27 -7.59 10.99 36.74
C PRO A 27 -6.42 11.27 35.78
N HIS A 28 -5.79 10.21 35.29
CA HIS A 28 -4.76 10.28 34.27
C HIS A 28 -5.39 10.90 33.00
N PRO A 29 -4.77 11.89 32.34
CA PRO A 29 -5.30 12.43 31.10
C PRO A 29 -5.43 11.27 30.09
N ALA A 30 -6.65 11.06 29.60
CA ALA A 30 -6.95 10.06 28.59
C ALA A 30 -6.02 10.29 27.40
N GLN A 31 -5.09 9.35 27.18
CA GLN A 31 -4.23 9.39 26.02
C GLN A 31 -5.12 9.32 24.78
N VAL A 32 -5.05 10.33 23.90
CA VAL A 32 -5.71 10.30 22.59
C VAL A 32 -5.13 9.11 21.84
N GLN A 33 -5.85 7.99 21.85
CA GLN A 33 -5.49 6.78 21.13
C GLN A 33 -5.54 7.12 19.64
N HIS A 34 -4.39 7.46 19.06
CA HIS A 34 -4.25 7.49 17.62
C HIS A 34 -4.53 6.07 17.11
N PRO A 35 -5.39 5.89 16.10
CA PRO A 35 -5.59 4.57 15.53
C PRO A 35 -4.23 3.97 15.13
N PRO A 36 -4.00 2.66 15.37
CA PRO A 36 -2.73 2.03 15.04
C PRO A 36 -2.41 2.34 13.58
N ALA A 37 -1.23 2.91 13.34
CA ALA A 37 -0.77 3.19 12.00
C ALA A 37 -0.88 1.89 11.17
N PRO A 38 -1.42 1.94 9.94
CA PRO A 38 -1.50 0.75 9.11
C PRO A 38 -0.12 0.10 9.01
N PRO A 39 -0.03 -1.24 9.03
CA PRO A 39 1.25 -1.93 9.05
C PRO A 39 2.13 -1.45 7.89
N PRO A 40 3.43 -1.20 8.14
CA PRO A 40 4.31 -0.62 7.15
C PRO A 40 4.37 -1.51 5.91
N VAL A 41 4.26 -0.86 4.76
CA VAL A 41 4.26 -1.47 3.42
C VAL A 41 5.62 -2.06 3.01
N GLY A 42 6.61 -1.92 3.90
CA GLY A 42 8.05 -1.93 3.64
C GLY A 42 8.67 -0.63 4.14
N GLU A 43 9.94 -0.42 3.84
CA GLU A 43 10.65 0.84 4.08
C GLU A 43 11.37 1.26 2.80
N ILE A 44 11.35 2.56 2.47
CA ILE A 44 12.27 3.14 1.50
C ILE A 44 13.12 4.20 2.17
N ILE A 45 14.41 4.20 1.87
CA ILE A 45 15.35 5.22 2.31
C ILE A 45 15.82 5.97 1.08
N ILE A 46 15.51 7.26 1.01
CA ILE A 46 15.93 8.13 -0.09
C ILE A 46 17.15 8.95 0.34
N TYR A 47 18.12 9.10 -0.56
CA TYR A 47 19.39 9.77 -0.33
C TYR A 47 19.55 10.94 -1.29
N ARG A 48 20.11 12.05 -0.81
CA ARG A 48 20.39 13.23 -1.63
C ARG A 48 21.41 12.92 -2.72
N ASP A 49 22.47 12.19 -2.39
CA ASP A 49 23.58 11.94 -3.30
C ASP A 49 23.45 10.56 -3.96
N ARG A 50 24.24 10.29 -5.00
CA ARG A 50 24.27 8.99 -5.67
C ARG A 50 24.91 7.93 -4.77
N ASN A 51 24.76 6.65 -5.13
CA ASN A 51 25.40 5.53 -4.43
C ASN A 51 25.09 5.48 -2.93
N PHE A 52 23.86 5.82 -2.54
CA PHE A 52 23.33 5.72 -1.18
C PHE A 52 24.08 6.59 -0.15
N SER A 53 24.47 7.79 -0.57
CA SER A 53 25.32 8.68 0.21
C SER A 53 24.65 10.02 0.54
N GLY A 54 25.20 10.73 1.52
CA GLY A 54 24.71 12.03 1.97
C GLY A 54 23.45 11.96 2.85
N PRO A 55 22.76 13.10 3.06
CA PRO A 55 21.53 13.18 3.83
C PRO A 55 20.47 12.20 3.32
N ALA A 56 19.83 11.51 4.25
CA ALA A 56 18.85 10.48 3.95
C ALA A 56 17.56 10.66 4.77
N VAL A 57 16.45 10.18 4.21
CA VAL A 57 15.15 10.14 4.89
C VAL A 57 14.58 8.73 4.73
N SER A 58 14.24 8.10 5.85
CA SER A 58 13.49 6.84 5.87
C SER A 58 11.99 7.11 5.84
N ILE A 59 11.28 6.33 5.03
CA ILE A 59 9.85 6.45 4.80
C ILE A 59 9.25 5.04 4.90
N THR A 60 8.33 4.86 5.84
CA THR A 60 7.64 3.60 6.13
C THR A 60 6.14 3.65 5.85
N GLN A 61 5.63 4.84 5.52
CA GLN A 61 4.23 5.13 5.24
C GLN A 61 4.11 6.19 4.14
N ASP A 62 2.91 6.29 3.57
CA ASP A 62 2.59 7.29 2.55
C ASP A 62 2.83 8.72 3.09
N LYS A 63 3.52 9.54 2.31
CA LYS A 63 3.80 10.95 2.60
C LYS A 63 3.36 11.82 1.41
N PRO A 64 2.21 12.51 1.52
CA PRO A 64 1.72 13.40 0.47
C PRO A 64 2.60 14.64 0.30
N ASN A 65 3.42 15.00 1.28
CA ASN A 65 4.42 16.04 1.15
C ASN A 65 5.65 15.70 2.01
N LEU A 66 6.82 15.68 1.40
CA LEU A 66 8.09 15.43 2.09
C LEU A 66 8.82 16.72 2.50
N GLY A 67 8.48 17.87 1.91
CA GLY A 67 9.14 19.14 2.17
C GLY A 67 10.65 19.15 1.84
N LEU A 68 11.11 18.25 0.97
CA LEU A 68 12.53 18.15 0.63
C LEU A 68 12.97 19.41 -0.13
N LYS A 69 14.01 20.06 0.40
CA LYS A 69 14.69 21.20 -0.24
C LYS A 69 15.75 20.76 -1.25
N TRP A 70 15.97 19.46 -1.41
CA TRP A 70 17.03 18.87 -2.21
C TRP A 70 16.50 17.78 -3.15
N THR A 71 17.28 17.49 -4.19
CA THR A 71 17.00 16.44 -5.17
C THR A 71 17.54 15.09 -4.72
N VAL A 72 16.87 14.02 -5.12
CA VAL A 72 17.20 12.64 -4.72
C VAL A 72 18.14 12.01 -5.74
N GLY A 73 19.32 11.59 -5.26
CA GLY A 73 20.37 10.98 -6.07
C GLY A 73 20.33 9.45 -6.07
N SER A 74 19.81 8.82 -5.01
CA SER A 74 19.69 7.36 -4.90
C SER A 74 18.64 6.94 -3.85
N ALA A 75 18.23 5.67 -3.86
CA ALA A 75 17.26 5.14 -2.90
C ALA A 75 17.48 3.65 -2.63
N ARG A 76 17.27 3.22 -1.38
CA ARG A 76 17.23 1.81 -0.97
C ARG A 76 15.82 1.37 -0.62
N VAL A 77 15.40 0.19 -1.07
CA VAL A 77 14.07 -0.37 -0.83
C VAL A 77 14.19 -1.60 0.06
N ARG A 78 13.76 -1.47 1.31
CA ARG A 78 13.66 -2.53 2.32
C ARG A 78 12.23 -3.05 2.38
N GLY A 79 11.81 -3.67 1.27
CA GLY A 79 10.48 -4.25 1.11
C GLY A 79 9.45 -3.30 0.52
N GLY A 80 8.40 -3.88 -0.04
CA GLY A 80 7.32 -3.16 -0.71
C GLY A 80 7.68 -2.66 -2.11
N THR A 81 6.83 -1.81 -2.65
CA THR A 81 7.09 -1.04 -3.87
C THR A 81 6.69 0.40 -3.57
N TRP A 82 7.48 1.34 -4.05
CA TRP A 82 7.38 2.74 -3.69
C TRP A 82 7.29 3.60 -4.93
N GLU A 83 6.44 4.60 -4.90
CA GLU A 83 6.27 5.55 -5.99
C GLU A 83 6.68 6.95 -5.51
N LEU A 84 7.71 7.50 -6.17
CA LEU A 84 8.34 8.77 -5.87
C LEU A 84 7.87 9.79 -6.91
N CYS A 85 7.04 10.74 -6.48
CA CYS A 85 6.41 11.72 -7.34
C CYS A 85 7.06 13.11 -7.20
N GLU A 86 7.15 13.82 -8.32
CA GLU A 86 7.80 15.13 -8.40
C GLU A 86 7.02 16.25 -7.69
N ARG A 87 5.70 16.14 -7.59
CA ARG A 87 4.84 17.12 -6.93
C ARG A 87 4.22 16.56 -5.64
N PRO A 88 3.80 17.44 -4.71
CA PRO A 88 2.99 17.02 -3.56
C PRO A 88 1.71 16.30 -3.97
N ASN A 89 1.09 15.59 -3.03
CA ASN A 89 -0.15 14.84 -3.19
C ASN A 89 -0.11 13.77 -4.29
N HIS A 90 1.06 13.17 -4.52
CA HIS A 90 1.28 12.07 -5.49
C HIS A 90 0.99 12.48 -6.95
N GLN A 91 1.34 13.72 -7.29
CA GLN A 91 1.10 14.29 -8.61
C GLN A 91 2.39 14.44 -9.43
N GLY A 92 2.22 14.68 -10.73
CA GLY A 92 3.32 14.92 -11.66
C GLY A 92 3.97 13.63 -12.14
N ALA A 93 5.25 13.72 -12.55
CA ALA A 93 5.99 12.56 -13.02
C ALA A 93 6.39 11.68 -11.83
N CYS A 94 5.89 10.44 -11.80
CA CYS A 94 6.19 9.50 -10.73
C CYS A 94 7.12 8.38 -11.22
N LEU A 95 8.02 7.94 -10.34
CA LEU A 95 8.94 6.83 -10.56
C LEU A 95 8.64 5.71 -9.57
N THR A 96 8.42 4.50 -10.07
CA THR A 96 8.20 3.31 -9.25
C THR A 96 9.52 2.59 -8.97
N LEU A 97 9.80 2.29 -7.71
CA LEU A 97 10.97 1.56 -7.23
C LEU A 97 10.53 0.36 -6.38
N SER A 98 10.99 -0.83 -6.75
CA SER A 98 10.80 -2.07 -5.98
C SER A 98 12.12 -2.70 -5.51
N ALA A 99 13.24 -2.04 -5.79
CA ALA A 99 14.59 -2.46 -5.46
C ALA A 99 15.50 -1.22 -5.36
N ASP A 100 16.70 -1.42 -4.85
CA ASP A 100 17.71 -0.37 -4.71
C ASP A 100 18.05 0.26 -6.06
N ASN A 101 18.23 1.58 -6.07
CA ASN A 101 18.69 2.32 -7.22
C ASN A 101 19.76 3.34 -6.80
N GLY A 102 20.99 3.11 -7.26
CA GLY A 102 22.15 3.95 -6.92
C GLY A 102 22.24 5.27 -7.70
N ASN A 103 21.41 5.47 -8.73
CA ASN A 103 21.44 6.69 -9.53
C ASN A 103 20.05 7.05 -10.08
N LEU A 104 19.39 7.97 -9.40
CA LEU A 104 18.09 8.51 -9.77
C LEU A 104 18.18 9.80 -10.62
N GLY A 105 19.37 10.18 -11.07
CA GLY A 105 19.56 11.35 -11.93
C GLY A 105 19.27 12.69 -11.25
N GLN A 106 19.42 12.78 -9.92
CA GLN A 106 19.08 13.98 -9.15
C GLN A 106 17.63 14.42 -9.36
N ARG A 107 16.72 13.47 -9.17
CA ARG A 107 15.29 13.66 -9.38
C ARG A 107 14.68 14.48 -8.25
N ARG A 108 13.85 15.47 -8.60
CA ARG A 108 13.01 16.16 -7.62
C ARG A 108 11.91 15.22 -7.14
N VAL A 109 11.80 15.04 -5.83
CA VAL A 109 10.78 14.21 -5.18
C VAL A 109 10.12 15.04 -4.10
N GLN A 110 8.80 15.13 -4.14
CA GLN A 110 8.01 15.94 -3.18
C GLN A 110 6.94 15.12 -2.48
N SER A 111 6.55 13.97 -3.03
CA SER A 111 5.67 13.02 -2.33
C SER A 111 6.09 11.58 -2.62
N VAL A 112 5.82 10.71 -1.66
CA VAL A 112 6.11 9.28 -1.73
C VAL A 112 4.87 8.52 -1.30
N VAL A 113 4.43 7.58 -2.12
CA VAL A 113 3.39 6.63 -1.74
C VAL A 113 3.99 5.24 -1.78
N GLY A 114 3.84 4.51 -0.68
CA GLY A 114 4.08 3.10 -0.70
C GLY A 114 2.90 2.45 -1.41
N THR A 115 3.13 1.90 -2.60
CA THR A 115 2.22 0.86 -3.08
C THR A 115 2.32 -0.26 -2.07
N ARG A 116 1.34 -0.31 -1.14
CA ARG A 116 1.16 -1.45 -0.23
C ARG A 116 1.38 -2.68 -1.10
N ALA A 117 2.16 -3.67 -0.67
CA ALA A 117 2.40 -4.87 -1.47
C ALA A 117 1.08 -5.57 -1.93
N ASN A 118 -0.07 -5.13 -1.39
CA ASN A 118 -1.42 -5.52 -1.72
C ASN A 118 -2.36 -4.39 -2.22
N ALA A 119 -1.89 -3.15 -2.45
CA ALA A 119 -2.69 -2.05 -2.96
C ALA A 119 -2.77 -2.10 -4.48
N TRP A 120 -3.99 -2.02 -4.99
CA TRP A 120 -4.28 -2.04 -6.41
C TRP A 120 -4.20 -0.63 -6.99
N ARG A 121 -3.44 -0.44 -8.08
CA ARG A 121 -3.32 0.85 -8.78
C ARG A 121 -4.20 0.88 -10.01
N GLU A 122 -4.99 1.94 -10.18
CA GLU A 122 -5.77 2.14 -11.39
C GLU A 122 -4.88 2.35 -12.63
N LEU A 123 -4.97 1.42 -13.58
CA LEU A 123 -4.22 1.42 -14.83
C LEU A 123 -4.99 2.08 -15.97
N GLY A 124 -6.32 2.09 -15.89
CA GLY A 124 -7.21 2.64 -16.91
C GLY A 124 -8.66 2.24 -16.64
N GLY A 125 -9.58 2.69 -17.49
CA GLY A 125 -10.99 2.30 -17.43
C GLY A 125 -11.68 2.46 -18.78
N ALA A 126 -12.89 1.93 -18.88
CA ALA A 126 -13.71 2.04 -20.07
C ALA A 126 -15.21 1.92 -19.75
N ASP A 127 -16.03 2.58 -20.56
CA ASP A 127 -17.47 2.53 -20.45
C ASP A 127 -18.08 1.47 -21.38
N ILE A 128 -19.07 0.76 -20.87
CA ILE A 128 -19.94 -0.15 -21.61
C ILE A 128 -21.25 0.57 -21.84
N THR A 129 -21.45 1.01 -23.08
CA THR A 129 -22.58 1.86 -23.49
C THR A 129 -23.67 1.11 -24.25
N ARG A 130 -23.44 -0.15 -24.64
CA ARG A 130 -24.33 -0.90 -25.54
C ARG A 130 -25.10 -2.01 -24.82
N THR A 131 -26.37 -2.09 -25.18
CA THR A 131 -27.29 -3.22 -25.00
C THR A 131 -26.78 -4.45 -25.74
N GLY A 132 -25.85 -5.18 -25.13
CA GLY A 132 -25.26 -6.40 -25.69
C GLY A 132 -23.81 -6.59 -25.27
N SER A 133 -23.28 -7.80 -25.48
CA SER A 133 -21.87 -8.10 -25.18
C SER A 133 -20.96 -7.23 -26.03
N SER A 134 -20.29 -6.25 -25.41
CA SER A 134 -19.38 -5.34 -26.07
C SER A 134 -17.94 -5.71 -25.71
N ARG A 135 -17.11 -5.88 -26.74
CA ARG A 135 -15.66 -6.08 -26.58
C ARG A 135 -15.01 -4.72 -26.44
N THR A 136 -14.43 -4.47 -25.28
CA THR A 136 -13.83 -3.20 -24.90
C THR A 136 -12.37 -3.40 -24.54
N VAL A 137 -11.53 -2.43 -24.90
CA VAL A 137 -10.09 -2.44 -24.63
C VAL A 137 -9.77 -1.39 -23.58
N ILE A 138 -9.20 -1.83 -22.45
CA ILE A 138 -8.69 -0.97 -21.39
C ILE A 138 -7.16 -0.96 -21.48
N ARG A 139 -6.59 0.15 -21.96
CA ARG A 139 -5.13 0.30 -22.08
C ARG A 139 -4.51 0.52 -20.71
N ALA A 140 -3.39 -0.15 -20.43
CA ALA A 140 -2.65 0.05 -19.20
C ALA A 140 -1.71 1.25 -19.32
N ARG A 141 -1.86 2.26 -18.46
CA ARG A 141 -0.97 3.42 -18.40
C ARG A 141 0.48 3.00 -18.09
N GLY A 142 1.42 3.33 -18.98
CA GLY A 142 2.86 3.19 -18.75
C GLY A 142 3.45 1.78 -18.86
N TYR A 143 2.73 0.81 -19.44
CA TYR A 143 3.19 -0.58 -19.65
C TYR A 143 3.75 -1.27 -18.39
N PRO A 144 3.01 -1.24 -17.28
CA PRO A 144 3.54 -1.61 -15.98
C PRO A 144 3.87 -3.11 -15.94
N ARG A 145 4.98 -3.44 -15.28
CA ARG A 145 5.39 -4.83 -15.06
C ARG A 145 4.70 -5.37 -13.81
N LEU A 146 3.63 -6.10 -14.00
CA LEU A 146 2.70 -6.52 -12.95
C LEU A 146 2.61 -8.05 -12.90
N TRP A 147 2.16 -8.59 -11.78
CA TRP A 147 1.88 -10.02 -11.63
C TRP A 147 0.39 -10.32 -11.50
N ALA A 148 -0.46 -9.32 -11.23
CA ALA A 148 -1.90 -9.49 -11.23
C ALA A 148 -2.64 -8.21 -11.64
N VAL A 149 -3.85 -8.40 -12.16
CA VAL A 149 -4.84 -7.33 -12.37
C VAL A 149 -6.14 -7.64 -11.63
N ARG A 150 -7.00 -6.64 -11.43
CA ARG A 150 -8.40 -6.84 -11.09
C ARG A 150 -9.27 -5.89 -11.91
N LEU A 151 -10.51 -6.30 -12.12
CA LEU A 151 -11.53 -5.48 -12.77
C LEU A 151 -12.52 -5.01 -11.72
N CYS A 152 -12.82 -3.72 -11.69
CA CYS A 152 -13.77 -3.12 -10.77
C CYS A 152 -14.94 -2.54 -11.55
N ALA A 153 -16.16 -2.90 -11.18
CA ALA A 153 -17.36 -2.26 -11.69
C ALA A 153 -17.57 -0.91 -10.99
N GLY A 154 -18.05 0.07 -11.75
CA GLY A 154 -18.66 1.28 -11.19
C GLY A 154 -20.01 0.96 -10.54
N GLN A 155 -20.89 1.95 -10.41
CA GLN A 155 -22.17 1.77 -9.70
C GLN A 155 -23.10 0.72 -10.33
N THR A 156 -23.03 0.54 -11.65
CA THR A 156 -23.87 -0.41 -12.37
C THR A 156 -23.23 -1.81 -12.41
N PRO A 157 -23.98 -2.88 -12.09
CA PRO A 157 -23.48 -4.25 -12.20
C PRO A 157 -23.09 -4.63 -13.63
N VAL A 158 -22.06 -5.47 -13.73
CA VAL A 158 -21.46 -5.91 -15.00
C VAL A 158 -21.54 -7.42 -15.12
N ARG A 159 -21.92 -7.92 -16.30
CA ARG A 159 -21.85 -9.34 -16.66
C ARG A 159 -20.67 -9.57 -17.59
N PHE A 160 -19.76 -10.44 -17.19
CA PHE A 160 -18.58 -10.77 -18.00
C PHE A 160 -18.84 -12.03 -18.82
N SER A 161 -18.50 -11.98 -20.11
CA SER A 161 -18.43 -13.17 -20.98
C SER A 161 -16.98 -13.62 -21.22
N GLY A 162 -16.00 -12.75 -20.94
CA GLY A 162 -14.58 -13.10 -20.98
C GLY A 162 -13.67 -11.90 -20.77
N ALA A 163 -12.42 -12.16 -20.39
CA ALA A 163 -11.37 -11.14 -20.33
C ALA A 163 -10.02 -11.75 -20.69
N ARG A 164 -9.18 -10.98 -21.37
CA ARG A 164 -7.83 -11.38 -21.80
C ARG A 164 -6.84 -10.24 -21.58
N ALA A 165 -5.71 -10.54 -20.95
CA ALA A 165 -4.60 -9.62 -20.81
C ALA A 165 -3.64 -9.79 -21.99
N PHE A 166 -3.24 -8.68 -22.62
CA PHE A 166 -2.26 -8.64 -23.70
C PHE A 166 -0.99 -7.93 -23.24
N PHE A 167 0.16 -8.55 -23.49
CA PHE A 167 1.46 -8.07 -23.04
C PHE A 167 2.27 -7.45 -24.19
N THR A 168 3.27 -6.62 -23.87
CA THR A 168 4.10 -5.95 -24.89
C THR A 168 4.96 -6.90 -25.71
N ASN A 169 5.14 -8.15 -25.26
CA ASN A 169 5.84 -9.20 -26.00
C ASN A 169 4.93 -9.98 -26.98
N GLY A 170 3.70 -9.51 -27.23
CA GLY A 170 2.75 -10.14 -28.13
C GLY A 170 2.01 -11.36 -27.57
N ARG A 171 2.33 -11.81 -26.34
CA ARG A 171 1.58 -12.89 -25.68
C ARG A 171 0.27 -12.38 -25.08
N TYR A 172 -0.70 -13.26 -24.94
CA TYR A 172 -1.92 -13.00 -24.19
C TYR A 172 -2.22 -14.11 -23.19
N GLU A 173 -3.00 -13.79 -22.15
CA GLU A 173 -3.43 -14.73 -21.11
C GLU A 173 -4.91 -14.50 -20.78
N ALA A 174 -5.69 -15.58 -20.69
CA ALA A 174 -7.10 -15.52 -20.34
C ALA A 174 -7.27 -15.30 -18.83
N LEU A 175 -8.12 -14.34 -18.46
CA LEU A 175 -8.37 -13.99 -17.05
C LEU A 175 -9.63 -14.71 -16.54
N LYS A 176 -9.53 -15.34 -15.37
CA LYS A 176 -10.65 -16.01 -14.71
C LYS A 176 -11.58 -14.99 -14.02
N VAL A 177 -12.48 -14.40 -14.78
CA VAL A 177 -13.46 -13.43 -14.28
C VAL A 177 -14.75 -14.12 -13.82
N PRO A 178 -15.42 -13.64 -12.75
CA PRO A 178 -16.73 -14.14 -12.37
C PRO A 178 -17.79 -13.76 -13.43
N PRO A 179 -18.87 -14.54 -13.57
CA PRO A 179 -19.91 -14.28 -14.58
C PRO A 179 -20.66 -12.95 -14.34
N GLN A 180 -20.77 -12.52 -13.08
CA GLN A 180 -21.38 -11.25 -12.71
C GLN A 180 -20.59 -10.59 -11.59
N LEU A 181 -20.47 -9.27 -11.66
CA LEU A 181 -19.87 -8.42 -10.65
C LEU A 181 -20.87 -7.35 -10.23
N ALA A 182 -21.10 -7.24 -8.91
CA ALA A 182 -22.00 -6.24 -8.36
C ALA A 182 -21.48 -4.81 -8.57
N GLY A 183 -22.36 -3.83 -8.48
CA GLY A 183 -21.98 -2.42 -8.51
C GLY A 183 -21.01 -2.08 -7.37
N ASN A 184 -19.99 -1.28 -7.67
CA ASN A 184 -18.89 -0.89 -6.79
C ASN A 184 -18.03 -2.07 -6.28
N ALA A 185 -18.19 -3.27 -6.84
CA ALA A 185 -17.38 -4.42 -6.49
C ALA A 185 -16.19 -4.59 -7.44
N CYS A 186 -15.17 -5.28 -6.96
CA CYS A 186 -14.02 -5.70 -7.77
C CYS A 186 -13.89 -7.21 -7.79
N THR A 187 -13.30 -7.74 -8.87
CA THR A 187 -12.87 -9.13 -8.89
C THR A 187 -11.77 -9.38 -7.83
N GLY A 188 -11.58 -10.64 -7.47
CA GLY A 188 -10.33 -11.06 -6.83
C GLY A 188 -9.11 -10.80 -7.74
N ALA A 189 -7.93 -11.16 -7.24
CA ALA A 189 -6.70 -11.02 -8.01
C ALA A 189 -6.68 -11.97 -9.21
N LEU A 190 -6.62 -11.41 -10.41
CA LEU A 190 -6.44 -12.13 -11.66
C LEU A 190 -4.93 -12.19 -11.94
N ALA A 191 -4.28 -13.17 -11.32
CA ALA A 191 -2.84 -13.36 -11.42
C ALA A 191 -2.43 -13.87 -12.82
N PHE A 192 -1.25 -13.43 -13.26
CA PHE A 192 -0.59 -13.91 -14.46
C PHE A 192 0.40 -15.03 -14.12
N ALA A 193 0.75 -15.86 -15.09
CA ALA A 193 1.77 -16.89 -14.92
C ALA A 193 3.16 -16.33 -14.54
N ALA A 194 3.46 -15.07 -14.89
CA ALA A 194 4.71 -14.40 -14.53
C ALA A 194 4.55 -12.87 -14.54
N ARG A 195 5.51 -12.16 -13.93
CA ARG A 195 5.59 -10.68 -14.02
C ARG A 195 5.90 -10.22 -15.45
N ARG A 196 4.95 -9.53 -16.07
CA ARG A 196 5.05 -9.09 -17.47
C ARG A 196 4.58 -7.65 -17.65
N ASN A 197 5.08 -6.99 -18.69
CA ASN A 197 4.68 -5.64 -19.07
C ASN A 197 3.30 -5.70 -19.77
N LEU A 198 2.28 -5.26 -19.05
CA LEU A 198 0.90 -5.26 -19.55
C LEU A 198 0.71 -4.14 -20.57
N SER A 199 0.16 -4.47 -21.74
CA SER A 199 -0.18 -3.48 -22.78
C SER A 199 -1.63 -3.02 -22.61
N TYR A 200 -2.58 -3.96 -22.67
CA TYR A 200 -3.99 -3.68 -22.48
C TYR A 200 -4.72 -4.93 -21.99
N VAL A 201 -5.90 -4.73 -21.41
CA VAL A 201 -6.84 -5.81 -21.11
C VAL A 201 -8.05 -5.63 -22.02
N GLU A 202 -8.39 -6.71 -22.69
CA GLU A 202 -9.61 -6.82 -23.44
C GLU A 202 -10.68 -7.47 -22.58
N VAL A 203 -11.84 -6.84 -22.51
CA VAL A 203 -12.97 -7.27 -21.68
C VAL A 203 -14.19 -7.39 -22.58
N THR A 204 -14.83 -8.54 -22.54
CA THR A 204 -16.12 -8.79 -23.19
C THR A 204 -17.17 -8.84 -22.09
N ALA A 205 -18.02 -7.81 -22.05
CA ALA A 205 -19.00 -7.66 -21.00
C ALA A 205 -20.27 -6.93 -21.47
N SER A 206 -21.34 -7.08 -20.71
CA SER A 206 -22.62 -6.40 -20.90
C SER A 206 -23.12 -5.81 -19.59
N THR A 207 -23.97 -4.80 -19.69
CA THR A 207 -24.66 -4.23 -18.54
C THR A 207 -25.76 -5.19 -18.09
N ALA A 208 -26.00 -5.27 -16.77
CA ALA A 208 -27.07 -6.14 -16.27
C ALA A 208 -28.47 -5.68 -16.70
N ASN A 209 -28.62 -4.37 -16.98
CA ASN A 209 -29.84 -3.71 -17.46
C ASN A 209 -29.58 -3.03 -18.80
N VAL A 210 -30.47 -3.29 -19.76
CA VAL A 210 -30.42 -2.85 -21.15
C VAL A 210 -30.25 -1.32 -21.25
N THR A 211 -30.86 -0.53 -20.39
CA THR A 211 -30.80 0.94 -20.44
C THR A 211 -29.64 1.57 -19.65
N ALA A 212 -28.88 0.81 -18.86
CA ALA A 212 -27.86 1.36 -17.98
C ALA A 212 -26.47 1.37 -18.64
N ARG A 213 -25.72 2.46 -18.48
CA ARG A 213 -24.28 2.51 -18.80
C ARG A 213 -23.49 1.93 -17.63
N ALA A 214 -22.52 1.07 -17.89
CA ALA A 214 -21.62 0.56 -16.85
C ALA A 214 -20.19 1.01 -17.10
N HIS A 215 -19.44 1.28 -16.04
CA HIS A 215 -18.04 1.64 -16.12
C HIS A 215 -17.19 0.50 -15.54
N ILE A 216 -16.08 0.16 -16.19
CA ILE A 216 -15.11 -0.81 -15.69
C ILE A 216 -13.77 -0.12 -15.52
N ARG A 217 -13.18 -0.26 -14.33
CA ARG A 217 -11.79 0.13 -14.04
C ARG A 217 -10.90 -1.10 -14.03
N LEU A 218 -9.71 -0.94 -14.58
CA LEU A 218 -8.63 -1.89 -14.52
C LEU A 218 -7.64 -1.42 -13.46
N GLU A 219 -7.35 -2.29 -12.50
CA GLU A 219 -6.32 -2.04 -11.51
C GLU A 219 -5.25 -3.13 -11.52
N GLY A 220 -4.02 -2.80 -11.10
CA GLY A 220 -2.87 -3.70 -11.18
C GLY A 220 -1.96 -3.69 -9.96
N ARG A 221 -1.26 -4.80 -9.75
CA ARG A 221 -0.19 -4.99 -8.75
C ARG A 221 0.91 -5.94 -9.23
#